data_AF-A0A3S1ILD0-F1
#
_entry.id   AF-A0A3S1ILD0-F1
#
_cell.length_a   1.000
_cell.length_b   1.000
_cell.length_c   1.000
_cell.angle_alpha   90.00
_cell.angle_beta   90.00
_cell.angle_gamma   90.00
#
_symmetry.space_group_name_H-M   'P 1'
#
loop_
_entity.id
_entity.type
_entity.pdbx_description
1 polymer ?
#
loop_
_entity_poly.entity_id
_entity_poly.type
_entity_poly.pdbx_seq_one_letter_code
_entity_poly.pdbx_strand_id
1 'polypeptide(L)' 'MGITFRKETFRDDFTFKNSPEHIRRFPFPFHEDAYMYAVNIEPHVVGPRGSVLENLIDVDEHYVAEMQDRA' A
#
# COMPACT_ATOMS: atom_id res chain seq x y z
N MET A 1 2.56 15.06 -12.35
CA MET A 1 1.83 15.46 -11.13
C MET A 1 2.45 14.64 -10.01
N GLY A 2 2.97 15.28 -8.96
CA GLY A 2 3.71 14.61 -7.87
C GLY A 2 2.80 13.97 -6.83
N ILE A 3 3.35 13.11 -5.98
CA ILE A 3 2.64 12.51 -4.84
C ILE A 3 2.39 13.59 -3.78
N THR A 4 1.17 13.65 -3.24
CA THR A 4 0.87 14.49 -2.06
C THR A 4 1.02 13.62 -0.82
N PHE A 5 2.03 13.89 0.00
CA PHE A 5 2.26 13.15 1.24
C PHE A 5 1.37 13.65 2.37
N ARG A 6 0.82 12.72 3.13
CA ARG A 6 -0.02 12.99 4.29
C ARG A 6 0.81 13.16 5.55
N LYS A 7 0.19 13.79 6.56
CA LYS A 7 0.68 13.85 7.93
C LYS A 7 -0.30 13.10 8.79
N GLU A 8 0.13 11.98 9.35
CA GLU A 8 -0.69 11.09 10.15
C GLU A 8 0.17 10.31 11.14
N THR A 9 -0.49 9.62 12.07
CA THR A 9 0.11 8.91 13.20
C THR A 9 -0.40 7.47 13.21
N PHE A 10 0.51 6.53 13.52
CA PHE A 10 0.22 5.08 13.59
C PHE A 10 0.12 4.57 15.03
N ARG A 11 0.27 5.46 16.02
CA ARG A 11 0.24 5.20 17.47
C ARG A 11 -0.46 6.37 18.17
N ASP A 12 -0.81 6.18 19.44
CA ASP A 12 -1.50 7.14 20.29
C ASP A 12 -2.88 7.60 19.76
N ASP A 13 -2.94 8.64 18.92
CA ASP A 13 -4.18 9.22 18.42
C ASP A 13 -4.65 8.64 17.07
N PHE A 14 -3.87 7.73 16.46
CA PHE A 14 -4.24 6.91 15.30
C PHE A 14 -4.93 7.70 14.17
N THR A 15 -4.27 8.74 13.66
CA THR A 15 -4.85 9.61 12.61
C THR A 15 -4.74 9.04 11.19
N PHE A 16 -4.13 7.85 11.03
CA PHE A 16 -3.98 7.17 9.74
C PHE A 16 -5.30 7.02 8.99
N LYS A 17 -5.32 7.42 7.71
CA LYS A 17 -6.48 7.17 6.83
C LYS A 17 -6.10 7.14 5.35
N ASN A 18 -6.65 6.14 4.65
CA ASN A 18 -6.53 6.02 3.20
C ASN A 18 -7.37 7.09 2.47
N SER A 19 -6.80 7.71 1.43
CA SER A 19 -7.56 8.48 0.44
C SER A 19 -8.43 7.56 -0.44
N PRO A 20 -9.44 8.09 -1.16
CA PRO A 20 -10.16 7.33 -2.17
C PRO A 20 -9.25 6.71 -3.23
N GLU A 21 -8.14 7.38 -3.58
CA GLU A 21 -7.12 6.89 -4.51
C GLU A 21 -6.38 5.70 -3.91
N HIS A 22 -6.00 5.77 -2.63
CA HIS A 22 -5.32 4.68 -1.95
C HIS A 22 -6.24 3.47 -1.74
N ILE A 23 -7.51 3.68 -1.43
CA ILE A 23 -8.51 2.59 -1.31
C ILE A 23 -8.60 1.78 -2.61
N ARG A 24 -8.56 2.43 -3.78
CA ARG A 24 -8.67 1.75 -5.08
C ARG A 24 -7.44 0.89 -5.44
N ARG A 25 -6.27 1.21 -4.90
CA ARG A 25 -5.01 0.48 -5.17
C ARG A 25 -4.65 -0.53 -4.08
N PHE A 26 -5.47 -0.65 -3.03
CA PHE A 26 -5.24 -1.59 -1.93
C PHE A 26 -5.06 -3.03 -2.47
N PRO A 27 -3.96 -3.73 -2.13
CA PRO A 27 -3.70 -5.08 -2.63
C PRO A 27 -4.56 -6.10 -1.90
N PHE A 28 -5.82 -6.20 -2.31
CA PHE A 28 -6.76 -7.15 -1.72
C PHE A 28 -6.24 -8.59 -1.92
N PRO A 29 -5.99 -9.34 -0.84
CA PRO A 29 -5.20 -10.58 -0.93
C PRO A 29 -6.04 -11.83 -1.23
N PHE A 30 -7.37 -11.71 -1.30
CA PHE A 30 -8.27 -12.84 -1.46
C PHE A 30 -8.74 -12.95 -2.90
N HIS A 31 -8.35 -14.04 -3.57
CA HIS A 31 -8.80 -14.40 -4.91
C HIS A 31 -10.00 -15.37 -4.89
N GLU A 32 -10.31 -15.94 -3.72
CA GLU A 32 -11.42 -16.86 -3.46
C GLU A 32 -12.12 -16.51 -2.13
N ASP A 33 -13.33 -17.04 -1.91
CA ASP A 33 -14.15 -16.79 -0.71
C ASP A 33 -13.60 -17.46 0.56
N ALA A 34 -12.68 -18.42 0.42
CA ALA A 34 -12.01 -19.10 1.53
C ALA A 34 -10.49 -18.95 1.40
N TYR A 35 -9.82 -18.74 2.53
CA TYR A 35 -8.36 -18.64 2.57
C TYR A 35 -7.72 -19.99 2.90
N MET A 36 -6.71 -20.38 2.12
CA MET A 36 -5.88 -21.57 2.37
C MET A 36 -4.42 -21.28 2.04
N TYR A 37 -3.49 -21.88 2.79
CA TYR A 37 -2.07 -21.75 2.50
C TYR A 37 -1.69 -22.42 1.18
N ALA A 38 -0.83 -21.75 0.43
CA ALA A 38 -0.22 -22.24 -0.80
C ALA A 38 1.20 -21.65 -0.95
N VAL A 39 1.99 -22.21 -1.86
CA VAL A 39 3.18 -21.53 -2.36
C VAL A 39 2.73 -20.56 -3.46
N ASN A 40 2.27 -19.38 -3.05
CA ASN A 40 1.64 -18.37 -3.93
C ASN A 40 2.65 -17.35 -4.49
N ILE A 41 3.90 -17.77 -4.71
CA ILE A 41 4.98 -16.89 -5.18
C ILE A 41 4.89 -16.72 -6.70
N GLU A 42 4.94 -15.48 -7.17
CA GLU A 42 5.03 -15.12 -8.59
C GLU A 42 6.27 -14.25 -8.87
N PRO A 43 6.82 -14.27 -10.10
CA PRO A 43 7.88 -13.34 -10.48
C PRO A 43 7.39 -11.89 -10.40
N HIS A 44 8.19 -10.99 -9.83
CA HIS A 44 7.89 -9.56 -9.86
C HIS A 44 8.10 -9.01 -11.28
N VAL A 45 7.01 -8.82 -12.01
CA VAL A 45 6.97 -8.15 -13.32
C VAL A 45 6.22 -6.82 -13.20
N VAL A 46 6.50 -5.86 -14.08
CA VAL A 46 5.83 -4.55 -14.07
C VAL A 46 4.31 -4.74 -14.22
N GLY A 47 3.58 -4.42 -13.15
CA GLY A 47 2.13 -4.53 -13.09
C GLY A 47 1.39 -3.33 -13.70
N PRO A 48 0.05 -3.28 -13.55
CA PRO A 48 -0.76 -2.18 -14.05
C PRO A 48 -0.31 -0.82 -13.48
N ARG A 49 -0.32 0.22 -14.33
CA ARG A 49 -0.02 1.59 -13.92
C ARG A 49 -0.96 2.06 -12.80
N GLY A 50 -0.40 2.65 -11.76
CA GLY A 50 -1.08 3.12 -10.55
C GLY A 50 -1.33 2.04 -9.48
N SER A 51 -1.07 0.76 -9.79
CA SER A 51 -1.15 -0.32 -8.81
C SER A 51 0.08 -0.34 -7.90
N VAL A 52 0.04 -1.14 -6.84
CA VAL A 52 1.21 -1.40 -5.98
C VAL A 52 2.31 -2.24 -6.68
N LEU A 53 2.00 -2.81 -7.85
CA LEU A 53 2.89 -3.67 -8.63
C LEU A 53 3.57 -2.93 -9.80
N GLU A 54 3.27 -1.63 -10.02
CA GLU A 54 3.84 -0.85 -11.13
C GLU A 54 5.37 -0.78 -11.03
N ASN A 55 5.90 -0.65 -9.82
CA ASN A 55 7.33 -0.50 -9.57
C ASN A 55 7.84 -1.62 -8.66
N LEU A 56 9.16 -1.79 -8.60
CA LEU A 56 9.80 -2.72 -7.67
C LEU A 56 9.62 -2.31 -6.21
N ILE A 57 9.59 -1.00 -5.97
CA ILE A 57 9.38 -0.40 -4.64
C ILE A 57 8.23 0.58 -4.80
N ASP A 58 7.13 0.32 -4.09
CA ASP A 58 5.99 1.23 -4.07
C ASP A 58 6.21 2.34 -3.03
N VAL A 59 6.00 3.58 -3.45
CA VAL A 59 6.02 4.77 -2.58
C VAL A 59 4.68 5.44 -2.73
N ASP A 60 3.98 5.63 -1.61
CA ASP A 60 2.59 6.08 -1.59
C ASP A 60 2.40 7.40 -0.82
N GLU A 61 1.15 7.76 -0.56
CA GLU A 61 0.79 8.98 0.18
C GLU A 61 1.23 8.96 1.66
N HIS A 62 1.59 7.80 2.22
CA HIS A 62 1.92 7.59 3.62
C HIS A 62 3.43 7.57 3.90
N TYR A 63 4.28 7.51 2.87
CA TYR A 63 5.74 7.36 3.00
C TYR A 63 6.38 8.23 4.09
N VAL A 64 6.11 9.55 4.09
CA VAL A 64 6.71 10.46 5.06
C VAL A 64 6.28 10.13 6.50
N ALA A 65 5.01 9.80 6.70
CA ALA A 65 4.48 9.45 8.01
C ALA A 65 5.03 8.09 8.48
N GLU A 66 5.15 7.10 7.59
CA GLU A 66 5.73 5.79 7.94
C GLU A 66 7.22 5.91 8.30
N MET A 67 7.98 6.75 7.59
CA MET A 67 9.38 7.02 7.93
C MET A 67 9.51 7.73 9.28
N GLN A 68 8.54 8.58 9.65
CA GLN A 68 8.50 9.23 10.97
C GLN A 68 8.15 8.24 12.09
N ASP A 69 7.22 7.30 11.88
CA ASP A 69 6.90 6.25 12.87
C ASP A 69 8.06 5.26 13.09
N ARG A 70 8.87 5.04 12.05
CA ARG A 70 10.05 4.16 12.09
C ARG A 70 11.23 4.76 12.89
N ALA A 71 11.41 6.08 12.83
CA ALA A 71 12.56 6.80 13.38
C ALA A 71 12.59 6.79 14.92
#